data_AF-E2SR76-F1
#
_entry.id   AF-E2SR76-F1
#
_cell.length_a   1.000
_cell.length_b   1.000
_cell.length_c   1.000
_cell.angle_alpha   90.00
_cell.angle_beta   90.00
_cell.angle_gamma   90.00
#
_symmetry.space_group_name_H-M   'P 1'
#
loop_
_entity.id
_entity.type
_entity.pdbx_description
1 polymer ?
#
loop_
_entity_poly.entity_id
_entity_poly.type
_entity_poly.pdbx_seq_one_letter_code
_entity_poly.pdbx_strand_id
1 'polypeptide(L)'
;MKVARDELSDIDGSYEDLVYDYSVLQSAFADENKKGGEILCCAAERKLLTSYIELFESAEIKLKSMDISINALHKLTQELADLDNKTYIVSVLDGNNVSSYLFEKNHYTFSNRTRLFFRAWNTGFHI
;
A
#
# COMPACT_ATOMS: atom_id res chain seq x y z
N MET A 1 14.61 10.39 0.59
CA MET A 1 14.72 9.05 1.20
C MET A 1 15.05 9.04 2.68
N LYS A 2 15.83 10.00 3.23
CA LYS A 2 16.17 9.99 4.68
C LYS A 2 14.92 9.98 5.59
N VAL A 3 13.92 10.81 5.29
CA VAL A 3 12.66 10.89 6.06
C VAL A 3 11.96 9.53 6.18
N ALA A 4 11.70 8.84 5.06
CA ALA A 4 11.04 7.54 5.08
C ALA A 4 11.83 6.45 5.83
N ARG A 5 13.17 6.53 5.80
CA ARG A 5 14.03 5.62 6.57
C ARG A 5 13.95 5.94 8.07
N ASP A 6 14.01 7.21 8.44
CA ASP A 6 13.95 7.66 9.82
C ASP A 6 12.58 7.31 10.46
N GLU A 7 11.47 7.46 9.72
CA GLU A 7 10.12 7.09 10.19
C GLU A 7 9.89 5.56 10.28
N LEU A 8 10.69 4.76 9.57
CA LEU A 8 10.59 3.30 9.54
C LEU A 8 11.75 2.61 10.29
N SER A 9 12.54 3.36 11.08
CA SER A 9 13.72 2.85 11.77
C SER A 9 13.41 1.75 12.78
N ASP A 10 12.18 1.71 13.31
CA ASP A 10 11.77 0.73 14.32
C ASP A 10 11.48 -0.66 13.74
N ILE A 11 11.49 -0.80 12.41
CA ILE A 11 11.15 -2.04 11.68
C ILE A 11 12.41 -2.89 11.38
N ASP A 12 13.60 -2.38 11.74
CA ASP A 12 14.93 -2.88 11.31
C ASP A 12 15.34 -4.24 11.90
N GLY A 13 14.51 -4.86 12.75
CA GLY A 13 14.87 -6.06 13.50
C GLY A 13 14.77 -7.40 12.74
N SER A 14 14.23 -7.45 11.52
CA SER A 14 14.00 -8.74 10.81
C SER A 14 14.20 -8.71 9.29
N TYR A 15 14.52 -7.55 8.71
CA TYR A 15 14.64 -7.39 7.27
C TYR A 15 15.99 -6.80 6.91
N GLU A 16 16.74 -7.46 6.03
CA GLU A 16 18.02 -6.94 5.54
C GLU A 16 17.86 -6.32 4.14
N ASP A 17 18.62 -5.27 3.83
CA ASP A 17 18.67 -4.57 2.54
C ASP A 17 17.31 -4.04 2.04
N LEU A 18 16.69 -3.20 2.87
CA LEU A 18 15.47 -2.47 2.53
C LEU A 18 15.73 -1.27 1.61
N VAL A 19 14.88 -1.11 0.61
CA VAL A 19 14.71 0.08 -0.22
C VAL A 19 13.51 0.85 0.29
N TYR A 20 13.71 2.12 0.62
CA TYR A 20 12.69 2.99 1.22
C TYR A 20 12.19 3.99 0.20
N ASP A 21 10.89 4.21 0.14
CA ASP A 21 10.28 5.27 -0.68
C ASP A 21 9.13 5.94 0.05
N TYR A 22 8.64 7.06 -0.47
CA TYR A 22 7.47 7.73 0.08
C TYR A 22 6.68 8.49 -0.98
N SER A 23 5.39 8.67 -0.71
CA SER A 23 4.49 9.54 -1.46
C SER A 23 3.96 10.63 -0.53
N VAL A 24 3.80 11.86 -1.04
CA VAL A 24 3.20 12.96 -0.27
C VAL A 24 1.69 12.88 -0.47
N LEU A 25 0.94 12.59 0.59
CA LEU A 25 -0.53 12.56 0.55
C LEU A 25 -1.10 13.96 0.77
N GLN A 26 -0.48 14.73 1.68
CA GLN A 26 -0.87 16.11 1.96
C GLN A 26 0.36 16.94 2.30
N SER A 27 0.62 18.00 1.52
CA SER A 27 1.81 18.85 1.71
C SER A 27 1.70 19.82 2.89
N ALA A 28 0.48 20.18 3.30
CA ALA A 28 0.20 21.05 4.43
C ALA A 28 -1.18 20.72 5.03
N PHE A 29 -1.25 20.67 6.36
CA PHE A 29 -2.55 20.58 7.04
C PHE A 29 -3.34 21.87 6.88
N ALA A 30 -4.66 21.76 6.74
CA ALA A 30 -5.56 22.91 6.62
C ALA A 30 -5.69 23.71 7.94
N ASP A 31 -5.35 23.10 9.07
CA ASP A 31 -5.32 23.75 10.37
C ASP A 31 -4.01 24.54 10.52
N GLU A 32 -4.11 25.88 10.57
CA GLU A 32 -2.98 26.79 10.69
C GLU A 32 -2.13 26.54 11.94
N ASN A 33 -2.69 25.87 12.96
CA ASN A 33 -1.97 25.49 14.17
C ASN A 33 -1.15 24.20 14.01
N LYS A 34 -1.40 23.41 12.96
CA LYS A 34 -0.68 22.18 12.66
C LYS A 34 0.39 22.43 11.60
N LYS A 35 1.65 22.39 12.01
CA LYS A 35 2.79 22.44 11.09
C LYS A 35 3.13 21.03 10.62
N GLY A 36 3.34 20.87 9.32
CA GLY A 36 3.75 19.60 8.72
C GLY A 36 2.82 19.16 7.59
N GLY A 37 3.00 17.92 7.16
CA GLY A 37 2.20 17.26 6.14
C GLY A 37 2.12 15.77 6.40
N GLU A 38 1.40 15.07 5.55
CA GLU A 38 1.22 13.62 5.63
C GLU A 38 1.90 12.93 4.45
N ILE A 39 2.68 11.90 4.77
CA ILE A 39 3.39 11.08 3.81
C ILE A 39 3.02 9.61 3.99
N LEU A 40 2.98 8.88 2.87
CA LEU A 40 2.85 7.44 2.84
C LEU A 40 4.24 6.83 2.64
N CYS A 41 4.83 6.31 3.69
CA CYS A 41 6.13 5.64 3.65
C CYS A 41 6.00 4.17 3.23
N CYS A 42 7.01 3.68 2.52
CA CYS A 42 7.13 2.27 2.15
C CYS A 42 8.58 1.82 2.31
N ALA A 43 8.76 0.57 2.74
CA ALA A 43 10.01 -0.15 2.64
C ALA A 43 9.75 -1.50 1.98
N ALA A 44 10.65 -1.91 1.09
CA ALA A 44 10.60 -3.20 0.42
C ALA A 44 12.01 -3.81 0.34
N GLU A 45 12.11 -5.12 0.50
CA GLU A 45 13.38 -5.82 0.31
C GLU A 45 13.86 -5.67 -1.13
N ARG A 46 15.15 -5.31 -1.31
CA ARG A 46 15.74 -5.21 -2.64
C ARG A 46 15.54 -6.50 -3.45
N LYS A 47 15.68 -7.65 -2.80
CA LYS A 47 15.51 -8.97 -3.42
C LYS A 47 14.13 -9.15 -4.05
N LEU A 48 13.07 -8.65 -3.40
CA LEU A 48 11.72 -8.66 -3.95
C LEU A 48 11.64 -7.78 -5.21
N LEU A 49 12.25 -6.60 -5.19
CA LEU A 49 12.24 -5.71 -6.36
C LEU A 49 13.00 -6.33 -7.54
N THR A 50 14.17 -6.92 -7.26
CA THR A 50 14.99 -7.60 -8.27
C THR A 50 14.24 -8.75 -8.93
N SER A 51 13.50 -9.58 -8.16
CA SER A 51 12.76 -10.70 -8.75
C SER A 51 11.66 -10.25 -9.71
N TYR A 52 11.00 -9.13 -9.44
CA TYR A 52 10.06 -8.54 -10.39
C TYR A 52 10.77 -7.98 -11.63
N ILE A 53 11.88 -7.28 -11.48
CA ILE A 53 12.66 -6.77 -12.61
C ILE A 53 13.04 -7.91 -13.56
N GLU A 54 13.62 -8.99 -13.03
CA GLU A 54 14.01 -10.17 -13.80
C GLU A 54 12.81 -10.85 -14.49
N LEU A 55 11.68 -10.96 -13.79
CA LEU A 55 10.45 -11.51 -14.34
C LEU A 55 9.97 -10.71 -15.56
N PHE A 56 9.89 -9.38 -15.45
CA PHE A 56 9.42 -8.52 -16.54
C PHE A 56 10.44 -8.49 -17.70
N GLU A 57 11.74 -8.49 -17.42
CA GLU A 57 12.79 -8.61 -18.43
C GLU A 57 12.67 -9.92 -19.22
N SER A 58 12.41 -11.04 -18.55
CA SER A 58 12.24 -12.34 -19.22
C SER A 58 11.03 -12.39 -20.16
N ALA A 59 10.04 -11.52 -19.92
CA ALA A 59 8.86 -11.34 -20.76
C ALA A 59 9.04 -10.26 -21.84
N GLU A 60 10.25 -9.70 -22.00
CA GLU A 60 10.57 -8.59 -22.90
C GLU A 60 9.75 -7.30 -22.61
N ILE A 61 9.30 -7.14 -21.36
CA ILE A 61 8.54 -5.98 -20.91
C ILE A 61 9.45 -5.04 -20.12
N LYS A 62 9.61 -3.81 -20.62
CA LYS A 62 10.39 -2.77 -19.93
C LYS A 62 9.62 -2.21 -18.73
N LEU A 63 10.05 -2.57 -17.52
CA LEU A 63 9.51 -2.02 -16.29
C LEU A 63 9.93 -0.54 -16.11
N LYS A 64 8.95 0.37 -16.04
CA LYS A 64 9.19 1.82 -15.88
C LYS A 64 9.21 2.25 -14.41
N SER A 65 8.31 1.69 -13.62
CA SER A 65 8.12 2.04 -12.21
C SER A 65 7.39 0.91 -11.50
N MET A 66 7.60 0.82 -10.20
CA MET A 66 6.83 -0.03 -9.30
C MET A 66 6.18 0.85 -8.26
N ASP A 67 4.97 0.50 -7.88
CA ASP A 67 4.19 1.26 -6.90
C ASP A 67 3.48 0.29 -5.97
N ILE A 68 3.19 0.74 -4.75
CA ILE A 68 2.37 -0.04 -3.82
C ILE A 68 0.89 0.16 -4.14
N SER A 69 0.09 -0.88 -3.92
CA SER A 69 -1.32 -0.89 -4.28
C SER A 69 -2.10 0.29 -3.69
N ILE A 70 -1.81 0.69 -2.45
CA ILE A 70 -2.50 1.81 -1.81
C ILE A 70 -2.16 3.16 -2.43
N ASN A 71 -0.91 3.39 -2.83
CA ASN A 71 -0.50 4.65 -3.47
C ASN A 71 -1.06 4.74 -4.89
N ALA A 72 -1.07 3.63 -5.62
CA ALA A 72 -1.73 3.54 -6.92
C ALA A 72 -3.24 3.81 -6.80
N LEU A 73 -3.90 3.23 -5.78
CA LEU A 73 -5.31 3.46 -5.51
C LEU A 73 -5.61 4.91 -5.14
N HIS A 74 -4.80 5.51 -4.25
CA HIS A 74 -4.94 6.91 -3.88
C HIS A 74 -4.82 7.83 -5.10
N LYS A 75 -3.80 7.65 -5.95
CA LYS A 75 -3.66 8.40 -7.19
C LYS A 75 -4.88 8.25 -8.10
N LEU A 76 -5.38 7.02 -8.26
CA LEU A 76 -6.58 6.75 -9.06
C LEU A 76 -7.81 7.50 -8.52
N THR A 77 -8.03 7.50 -7.21
CA THR A 77 -9.21 8.17 -6.64
C THR A 77 -9.12 9.69 -6.68
N GLN A 78 -7.91 10.27 -6.69
CA GLN A 78 -7.73 11.71 -6.93
C GLN A 78 -8.16 12.13 -8.34
N GLU A 79 -8.00 11.26 -9.35
CA GLU A 79 -8.40 11.55 -10.74
C GLU A 79 -9.92 11.42 -10.95
N LEU A 80 -10.64 10.83 -10.00
CA LEU A 80 -12.10 10.64 -10.09
C LEU A 80 -12.83 11.78 -9.37
N ALA A 81 -13.18 12.82 -10.12
CA ALA A 81 -13.90 14.00 -9.60
C ALA A 81 -15.19 13.65 -8.82
N ASP A 82 -15.87 12.57 -9.19
CA ASP A 82 -17.07 12.10 -8.51
C ASP A 82 -16.82 11.63 -7.07
N LEU A 83 -15.57 11.33 -6.70
CA LEU A 83 -15.19 10.93 -5.35
C LEU A 83 -14.73 12.11 -4.49
N ASP A 84 -14.61 13.30 -5.07
CA ASP A 84 -14.16 14.48 -4.34
C ASP A 84 -15.10 14.82 -3.18
N ASN A 85 -14.51 15.17 -2.04
CA ASN A 85 -15.20 15.46 -0.78
C ASN A 85 -16.16 14.34 -0.28
N LYS A 86 -16.04 13.10 -0.78
CA LYS A 86 -16.81 11.94 -0.30
C LYS A 86 -16.03 11.09 0.68
N THR A 87 -16.75 10.45 1.59
CA THR A 87 -16.22 9.40 2.48
C THR A 87 -16.69 8.05 1.98
N TYR A 88 -15.76 7.14 1.73
CA TYR A 88 -16.06 5.84 1.15
C TYR A 88 -14.99 4.81 1.50
N ILE A 89 -15.31 3.54 1.27
CA ILE A 89 -14.39 2.41 1.44
C ILE A 89 -14.20 1.74 0.09
N VAL A 90 -12.95 1.49 -0.28
CA VAL A 90 -12.61 0.61 -1.40
C VAL A 90 -12.20 -0.74 -0.83
N SER A 91 -12.95 -1.79 -1.17
CA SER A 91 -12.63 -3.16 -0.78
C SER A 91 -12.15 -3.94 -2.00
N VAL A 92 -10.89 -4.35 -1.98
CA VAL A 92 -10.28 -5.19 -3.01
C VAL A 92 -10.31 -6.63 -2.54
N LEU A 93 -11.03 -7.49 -3.28
CA LEU A 93 -11.07 -8.93 -3.04
C LEU A 93 -10.06 -9.63 -3.95
N ASP A 94 -9.07 -10.28 -3.35
CA ASP A 94 -8.04 -11.06 -4.03
C ASP A 94 -8.00 -12.49 -3.47
N GLY A 95 -8.71 -13.39 -4.14
CA GLY A 95 -8.91 -14.77 -3.71
C GLY A 95 -9.52 -14.85 -2.31
N ASN A 96 -8.72 -15.26 -1.33
CA ASN A 96 -9.13 -15.37 0.06
C ASN A 96 -8.76 -14.14 0.91
N ASN A 97 -8.22 -13.08 0.33
CA ASN A 97 -7.85 -11.86 1.03
C ASN A 97 -8.79 -10.72 0.64
N VAL A 98 -9.17 -9.92 1.63
CA VAL A 98 -9.83 -8.62 1.43
C VAL A 98 -8.93 -7.55 1.99
N SER A 99 -8.62 -6.57 1.16
CA SER A 99 -7.97 -5.33 1.57
C SER A 99 -9.00 -4.21 1.48
N SER A 100 -9.34 -3.60 2.61
CA SER A 100 -10.26 -2.47 2.70
C SER A 100 -9.48 -1.19 2.97
N TYR A 101 -9.78 -0.15 2.21
CA TYR A 101 -9.13 1.16 2.27
C TYR A 101 -10.18 2.23 2.53
N LEU A 102 -10.05 2.96 3.64
CA LEU A 102 -10.95 4.06 4.02
C LEU A 102 -10.41 5.38 3.48
N PHE A 103 -11.29 6.12 2.83
CA PHE A 103 -11.05 7.49 2.38
C PHE A 103 -12.06 8.43 3.02
N GLU A 104 -11.59 9.52 3.62
CA GLU A 104 -12.42 10.61 4.15
C GLU A 104 -12.20 11.86 3.32
N LYS A 105 -13.26 12.44 2.74
CA LYS A 105 -13.16 13.57 1.80
C LYS A 105 -12.15 13.32 0.66
N ASN A 106 -12.18 12.11 0.09
CA ASN A 106 -11.22 11.62 -0.89
C ASN A 106 -9.75 11.50 -0.41
N HIS A 107 -9.48 11.69 0.89
CA HIS A 107 -8.15 11.56 1.47
C HIS A 107 -7.98 10.18 2.09
N TYR A 108 -6.90 9.47 1.78
CA TYR A 108 -6.62 8.16 2.37
C TYR A 108 -6.38 8.29 3.87
N THR A 109 -7.01 7.44 4.68
CA THR A 109 -6.87 7.51 6.15
C THR A 109 -6.41 6.20 6.76
N PHE A 110 -6.97 5.07 6.30
CA PHE A 110 -6.73 3.79 6.97
C PHE A 110 -6.87 2.63 6.00
N SER A 111 -6.14 1.54 6.28
CA SER A 111 -6.32 0.29 5.57
C SER A 111 -6.32 -0.92 6.51
N ASN A 112 -7.09 -1.92 6.14
CA ASN A 112 -7.13 -3.21 6.82
C ASN A 112 -7.03 -4.33 5.78
N ARG A 113 -6.27 -5.38 6.10
CA ARG A 113 -6.22 -6.61 5.31
C ARG A 113 -6.68 -7.77 6.16
N THR A 114 -7.71 -8.48 5.71
CA THR A 114 -8.31 -9.62 6.40
C THR A 114 -8.39 -10.82 5.46
N ARG A 115 -8.20 -12.03 5.99
CA ARG A 115 -8.41 -13.28 5.25
C ARG A 115 -9.85 -13.78 5.46
N LEU A 116 -10.56 -14.06 4.37
CA LEU A 116 -11.97 -14.49 4.38
C LEU A 116 -12.17 -15.93 4.86
N PHE A 117 -11.30 -16.85 4.43
CA PHE A 117 -11.46 -18.28 4.72
C PHE A 117 -10.19 -18.90 5.32
N PHE A 118 -10.35 -19.53 6.49
CA PHE A 118 -9.51 -20.63 6.94
C PHE A 118 -10.14 -21.92 6.41
N ARG A 119 -9.44 -22.64 5.51
CA ARG A 119 -9.84 -24.01 5.15
C ARG A 119 -9.59 -24.90 6.37
N ALA A 120 -10.58 -25.06 7.23
CA ALA A 120 -10.68 -26.19 8.15
C ALA A 120 -11.48 -27.31 7.47
N TRP A 121 -10.92 -27.89 6.40
CA TRP A 121 -11.43 -29.14 5.81
C TRP A 121 -10.25 -30.08 5.62
N ASN A 122 -9.80 -30.64 6.74
CA ASN A 122 -8.95 -31.83 6.76
C ASN A 122 -9.29 -32.70 7.97
N THR A 123 -10.59 -32.91 8.23
CA THR A 123 -11.05 -34.13 8.87
C THR A 123 -11.94 -34.84 7.86
N GLY A 124 -11.36 -35.88 7.25
CA GLY A 124 -12.12 -36.85 6.47
C GLY A 124 -13.18 -37.48 7.38
N PHE A 125 -14.44 -37.22 7.08
CA PHE A 125 -15.51 -38.11 7.46
C PHE A 125 -15.68 -39.10 6.30
N HIS A 126 -15.11 -40.29 6.48
CA HIS A 126 -15.59 -41.47 5.79
C HIS A 126 -16.90 -41.89 6.47
N ILE A 127 -17.98 -41.88 5.70
CA ILE A 127 -19.12 -42.78 5.90
C ILE A 127 -19.04 -43.83 4.79
#